data_AF-A0A6P2AN16-F1
#
_entry.id   AF-A0A6P2AN16-F1
#
_cell.length_a   1.000
_cell.length_b   1.000
_cell.length_c   1.000
_cell.angle_alpha   90.00
_cell.angle_beta   90.00
_cell.angle_gamma   90.00
#
_symmetry.space_group_name_H-M   'P 1'
#
loop_
_entity.id
_entity.type
_entity.pdbx_description
1 polymer ?
#
loop_
_entity_poly.entity_id
_entity_poly.type
_entity_poly.pdbx_seq_one_letter_code
_entity_poly.pdbx_strand_id
1 'polypeptide(L)'
;METQVSFSAKDVMQLRQKTGLGMMDCKKALTENNGDMAAAEEWLRAQRKGKMDTRTERTTGEGRISIKIDGSHAAIVEVQTETDFTAKNDNFIQMVEDVVNEAIKLSAGEIQPNEAMTKRIDDLRITTGENVNFARGQKLEGGHFGQYVHHDGKRAALVQIEGSADEELLKGLCQHIVFHDPIGISEADVDAAKLEEIRQNAIEEAKKSGKPEEIAQKMSEGKVRKYLEENTLLHQKYILDESKMIKELLPDGVTVKAFVRYTLGS
;
A
#
# COMPACT_ATOMS: atom_id res chain seq x y z
N MET A 1 12.11 56.62 0.90
CA MET A 1 13.26 55.70 0.91
C MET A 1 12.73 54.34 0.53
N GLU A 2 12.90 53.94 -0.72
CA GLU A 2 12.64 52.55 -1.12
C GLU A 2 13.74 51.69 -0.52
N THR A 3 13.39 50.79 0.39
CA THR A 3 14.32 49.79 0.91
C THR A 3 14.76 48.93 -0.28
N GLN A 4 16.00 49.12 -0.73
CA GLN A 4 16.59 48.35 -1.82
C GLN A 4 16.69 46.90 -1.36
N VAL A 5 15.77 46.06 -1.83
CA VAL A 5 15.76 44.64 -1.51
C VAL A 5 17.01 44.00 -2.11
N SER A 6 17.94 43.58 -1.25
CA SER A 6 19.27 43.11 -1.63
C SER A 6 19.29 41.58 -1.70
N PHE A 7 18.81 41.02 -2.81
CA PHE A 7 19.16 39.66 -3.21
C PHE A 7 19.49 39.62 -4.70
N SER A 8 20.39 38.73 -5.08
CA SER A 8 20.89 38.59 -6.45
C SER A 8 20.07 37.57 -7.24
N ALA A 9 20.24 37.56 -8.57
CA ALA A 9 19.68 36.49 -9.41
C ALA A 9 20.21 35.09 -9.01
N LYS A 10 21.43 35.02 -8.45
CA LYS A 10 22.01 33.78 -7.94
C LYS A 10 21.26 33.26 -6.73
N ASP A 11 20.81 34.14 -5.83
CA ASP A 11 20.04 33.76 -4.64
C ASP A 11 18.66 33.22 -5.03
N VAL A 12 18.01 33.85 -6.03
CA VAL A 12 16.76 33.32 -6.61
C VAL A 12 16.99 31.94 -7.23
N MET A 13 18.10 31.76 -7.98
CA MET A 13 18.44 30.46 -8.56
C MET A 13 18.73 29.40 -7.50
N GLN A 14 19.41 29.77 -6.41
CA GLN A 14 19.72 28.86 -5.31
C GLN A 14 18.44 28.43 -4.59
N LEU A 15 17.54 29.36 -4.30
CA LEU A 15 16.24 29.06 -3.71
C LEU A 15 15.41 28.16 -4.64
N ARG A 16 15.43 28.42 -5.95
CA ARG A 16 14.80 27.54 -6.95
C ARG A 16 15.41 26.15 -6.99
N GLN A 17 16.73 26.02 -6.96
CA GLN A 17 17.40 24.71 -6.95
C GLN A 17 17.07 23.92 -5.69
N LYS A 18 16.96 24.61 -4.54
CA LYS A 18 16.66 23.98 -3.26
C LYS A 18 15.18 23.58 -3.12
N THR A 19 14.26 24.39 -3.65
CA THR A 19 12.81 24.19 -3.48
C THR A 19 12.14 23.52 -4.68
N GLY A 20 12.78 23.49 -5.86
CA GLY A 20 12.18 23.05 -7.11
C GLY A 20 11.11 23.98 -7.69
N LEU A 21 10.82 25.12 -7.04
CA LEU A 21 9.70 26.00 -7.40
C LEU A 21 10.01 26.95 -8.58
N GLY A 22 8.95 27.55 -9.13
CA GLY A 22 9.05 28.51 -10.23
C GLY A 22 9.93 29.72 -9.88
N MET A 23 10.68 30.22 -10.87
CA MET A 23 11.64 31.33 -10.68
C MET A 23 10.99 32.58 -10.08
N MET A 24 9.77 32.91 -10.54
CA MET A 24 9.04 34.09 -10.05
C MET A 24 8.50 33.91 -8.63
N ASP A 25 8.14 32.70 -8.23
CA ASP A 25 7.71 32.42 -6.86
C ASP A 25 8.90 32.56 -5.90
N CYS A 26 10.07 32.03 -6.28
CA CYS A 26 11.30 32.17 -5.50
C CYS A 26 11.71 33.65 -5.38
N LYS A 27 11.62 34.40 -6.48
CA LYS A 27 11.90 35.84 -6.47
C LYS A 27 10.94 36.58 -5.54
N LYS A 28 9.63 36.28 -5.64
CA LYS A 28 8.61 36.90 -4.79
C LYS A 28 8.85 36.59 -3.32
N ALA A 29 9.15 35.34 -2.97
CA ALA A 29 9.42 34.94 -1.59
C ALA A 29 10.60 35.69 -0.99
N LEU A 30 11.70 35.84 -1.75
CA LEU A 30 12.83 36.66 -1.33
C LEU A 30 12.45 38.13 -1.20
N THR A 31 11.59 38.66 -2.07
CA THR A 31 11.08 40.04 -1.94
C THR A 31 10.28 40.24 -0.65
N GLU A 32 9.31 39.37 -0.36
CA GLU A 32 8.44 39.49 0.83
C GLU A 32 9.20 39.26 2.14
N ASN A 33 10.32 38.52 2.09
CA ASN A 33 11.13 38.19 3.26
C ASN A 33 12.49 38.92 3.26
N ASN A 34 12.59 40.06 2.57
CA ASN A 34 13.77 40.94 2.57
C ASN A 34 15.10 40.24 2.23
N GLY A 35 15.08 39.23 1.38
CA GLY A 35 16.24 38.45 0.95
C GLY A 35 16.68 37.36 1.93
N ASP A 36 15.98 37.17 3.05
CA ASP A 36 16.26 36.07 3.98
C ASP A 36 15.83 34.74 3.35
N MET A 37 16.82 33.88 3.09
CA MET A 37 16.61 32.58 2.45
C MET A 37 15.76 31.63 3.30
N ALA A 38 16.01 31.56 4.62
CA ALA A 38 15.28 30.64 5.49
C ALA A 38 13.82 31.08 5.66
N ALA A 39 13.60 32.38 5.87
CA ALA A 39 12.26 32.93 5.95
C ALA A 39 11.51 32.83 4.60
N ALA A 40 12.20 33.04 3.47
CA ALA A 40 11.61 32.85 2.14
C ALA A 40 11.20 31.39 1.87
N GLU A 41 11.99 30.41 2.32
CA GLU A 41 11.64 28.99 2.24
C GLU A 41 10.39 28.67 3.07
N GLU A 42 10.33 29.15 4.30
CA GLU A 42 9.18 28.93 5.18
C GLU A 42 7.91 29.62 4.65
N TRP A 43 8.06 30.84 4.13
CA TRP A 43 6.98 31.58 3.49
C TRP A 43 6.43 30.86 2.26
N LEU A 44 7.31 30.33 1.40
CA LEU A 44 6.91 29.52 0.24
C LEU A 44 6.14 28.28 0.68
N ARG A 45 6.61 27.59 1.72
CA ARG A 45 5.92 26.42 2.28
C ARG A 45 4.53 26.79 2.79
N ALA A 46 4.40 27.86 3.57
CA ALA A 46 3.11 28.31 4.12
C ALA A 46 2.11 28.71 3.02
N GLN A 47 2.55 29.50 2.03
CA GLN A 47 1.71 29.93 0.91
C GLN A 47 1.24 28.78 0.03
N ARG A 48 2.09 27.77 -0.17
CA ARG A 48 1.75 26.60 -0.96
C ARG A 48 0.83 25.66 -0.20
N LYS A 49 1.06 25.44 1.09
CA LYS A 49 0.18 24.61 1.93
C LYS A 49 -1.28 25.06 1.82
N GLY A 50 -1.55 26.36 1.98
CA GLY A 50 -2.90 26.90 1.83
C GLY A 50 -3.52 26.73 0.43
N LYS A 51 -2.70 26.70 -0.64
CA LYS A 51 -3.18 26.40 -2.01
C LYS A 51 -3.39 24.90 -2.27
N MET A 52 -2.79 24.04 -1.46
CA MET A 52 -2.89 22.59 -1.59
C MET A 52 -4.05 22.03 -0.78
N ASP A 53 -4.37 22.67 0.34
CA ASP A 53 -5.61 22.44 1.08
C ASP A 53 -6.86 22.65 0.18
N THR A 54 -6.76 23.49 -0.86
CA THR A 54 -7.84 23.69 -1.85
C THR A 54 -7.80 22.74 -3.06
N ARG A 55 -6.80 21.85 -3.16
CA ARG A 55 -6.61 20.92 -4.30
C ARG A 55 -7.03 19.48 -3.98
N THR A 56 -7.60 19.25 -2.80
CA THR A 56 -8.04 17.95 -2.30
C THR A 56 -9.15 17.29 -3.13
N GLU A 57 -9.80 18.03 -4.04
CA GLU A 57 -10.88 17.51 -4.90
C GLU A 57 -10.39 16.76 -6.14
N ARG A 58 -9.09 16.80 -6.44
CA ARG A 58 -8.55 16.09 -7.61
C ARG A 58 -8.36 14.61 -7.32
N THR A 59 -9.02 13.77 -8.11
CA THR A 59 -8.94 12.32 -8.04
C THR A 59 -7.49 11.86 -8.25
N THR A 60 -6.98 11.10 -7.29
CA THR A 60 -5.71 10.38 -7.42
C THR A 60 -6.00 8.96 -7.90
N GLY A 61 -5.39 8.56 -9.01
CA GLY A 61 -5.50 7.20 -9.57
C GLY A 61 -4.14 6.54 -9.81
N GLU A 62 -3.06 7.26 -9.54
CA GLU A 62 -1.68 6.83 -9.69
C GLU A 62 -0.98 6.85 -8.32
N GLY A 63 0.19 6.21 -8.20
CA GLY A 63 0.89 6.12 -6.92
C GLY A 63 1.75 4.88 -6.78
N ARG A 64 2.13 4.58 -5.54
CA ARG A 64 3.01 3.46 -5.21
C ARG A 64 2.71 2.89 -3.83
N ILE A 65 2.85 1.57 -3.73
CA ILE A 65 2.85 0.83 -2.47
C ILE A 65 4.29 0.51 -2.08
N SER A 66 4.61 0.67 -0.79
CA SER A 66 5.91 0.29 -0.23
C SER A 66 5.74 -0.58 1.01
N ILE A 67 6.68 -1.51 1.22
CA ILE A 67 6.73 -2.39 2.37
C ILE A 67 8.10 -2.27 3.03
N LYS A 68 8.11 -2.22 4.36
CA LYS A 68 9.31 -2.31 5.18
C LYS A 68 9.17 -3.45 6.18
N ILE A 69 10.21 -4.28 6.28
CA ILE A 69 10.39 -5.26 7.35
C ILE A 69 11.60 -4.82 8.20
N ASP A 70 11.46 -4.91 9.51
CA ASP A 70 12.52 -4.71 10.51
C ASP A 70 12.35 -5.69 11.68
N GLY A 71 13.09 -6.80 11.62
CA GLY A 71 12.97 -7.90 12.58
C GLY A 71 11.55 -8.45 12.63
N SER A 72 10.94 -8.38 13.81
CA SER A 72 9.56 -8.84 14.07
C SER A 72 8.50 -7.76 13.81
N HIS A 73 8.80 -6.74 13.02
CA HIS A 73 7.86 -5.68 12.65
C HIS A 73 7.82 -5.55 11.14
N ALA A 74 6.63 -5.28 10.60
CA ALA A 74 6.47 -4.96 9.19
C ALA A 74 5.38 -3.91 8.97
N ALA A 75 5.59 -3.03 8.00
CA ALA A 75 4.62 -2.02 7.60
C ALA A 75 4.44 -2.04 6.07
N ILE A 76 3.20 -1.90 5.62
CA ILE A 76 2.83 -1.68 4.23
C ILE A 76 2.05 -0.37 4.13
N VAL A 77 2.39 0.48 3.17
CA VAL A 77 1.74 1.78 2.95
C VAL A 77 1.43 2.00 1.48
N GLU A 78 0.32 2.67 1.21
CA GLU A 78 -0.06 3.15 -0.11
C GLU A 78 -0.07 4.68 -0.12
N VAL A 79 0.67 5.27 -1.06
CA VAL A 79 0.68 6.72 -1.28
C VAL A 79 0.31 6.98 -2.73
N GLN A 80 -0.67 7.87 -2.93
CA GLN A 80 -1.27 8.15 -4.23
C GLN A 80 -0.89 9.54 -4.73
N THR A 81 -0.93 9.74 -6.05
CA THR A 81 -0.68 11.01 -6.76
C THR A 81 -1.63 11.15 -7.96
N GLU A 82 -1.65 12.33 -8.58
CA GLU A 82 -2.50 12.60 -9.75
C GLU A 82 -2.00 11.87 -11.01
N THR A 83 -0.69 11.88 -11.28
CA THR A 83 -0.14 11.39 -12.57
C THR A 83 0.86 10.26 -12.43
N ASP A 84 0.95 9.45 -13.49
CA ASP A 84 1.91 8.34 -13.56
C ASP A 84 3.36 8.84 -13.70
N PHE A 85 3.56 10.02 -14.30
CA PHE A 85 4.85 10.69 -14.37
C PHE A 85 5.42 10.97 -12.97
N THR A 86 4.60 11.49 -12.06
CA THR A 86 5.02 11.72 -10.67
C THR A 86 5.22 10.39 -9.95
N ALA A 87 4.33 9.41 -10.12
CA ALA A 87 4.44 8.10 -9.45
C ALA A 87 5.73 7.33 -9.82
N LYS A 88 6.28 7.57 -11.02
CA LYS A 88 7.54 6.96 -11.51
C LYS A 88 8.79 7.79 -11.22
N ASN A 89 8.64 8.99 -10.64
CA ASN A 89 9.77 9.86 -10.35
C ASN A 89 10.55 9.39 -9.10
N ASP A 90 11.88 9.43 -9.15
CA ASP A 90 12.74 9.00 -8.04
C ASP A 90 12.44 9.73 -6.72
N ASN A 91 12.06 11.01 -6.75
CA ASN A 91 11.70 11.75 -5.54
C ASN A 91 10.39 11.25 -4.93
N PHE A 92 9.42 10.84 -5.77
CA PHE A 92 8.19 10.24 -5.28
C PHE A 92 8.49 8.86 -4.68
N ILE A 93 9.25 8.02 -5.37
CA ILE A 93 9.63 6.69 -4.90
C ILE A 93 10.34 6.78 -3.55
N GLN A 94 11.34 7.65 -3.43
CA GLN A 94 12.07 7.88 -2.18
C GLN A 94 11.16 8.41 -1.08
N MET A 95 10.22 9.31 -1.40
CA MET A 95 9.27 9.81 -0.41
C MET A 95 8.37 8.69 0.12
N VAL A 96 7.88 7.77 -0.71
CA VAL A 96 7.07 6.62 -0.25
C VAL A 96 7.90 5.67 0.62
N GLU A 97 9.18 5.45 0.27
CA GLU A 97 10.12 4.70 1.11
C GLU A 97 10.34 5.36 2.47
N ASP A 98 10.51 6.68 2.50
CA ASP A 98 10.65 7.42 3.73
C ASP A 98 9.37 7.37 4.59
N VAL A 99 8.20 7.43 3.96
CA VAL A 99 6.90 7.28 4.63
C VAL A 99 6.78 5.91 5.28
N VAL A 100 7.15 4.81 4.60
CA VAL A 100 7.09 3.47 5.22
C VAL A 100 8.12 3.31 6.35
N ASN A 101 9.28 3.97 6.23
CA ASN A 101 10.29 4.01 7.28
C ASN A 101 9.83 4.76 8.54
N GLU A 102 8.95 5.76 8.41
CA GLU A 102 8.29 6.37 9.58
C GLU A 102 7.14 5.51 10.09
N ALA A 103 6.36 4.93 9.18
CA ALA A 103 5.18 4.13 9.50
C ALA A 103 5.50 2.91 10.37
N ILE A 104 6.62 2.22 10.10
CA ILE A 104 7.03 1.04 10.90
C ILE A 104 7.34 1.37 12.36
N LYS A 105 7.56 2.65 12.70
CA LYS A 105 7.81 3.10 14.08
C LYS A 105 6.52 3.35 14.87
N LEU A 106 5.36 3.37 14.21
CA LEU A 106 4.06 3.59 14.83
C LEU A 106 3.55 2.30 15.50
N SER A 107 2.43 2.36 16.22
CA SER A 107 1.82 1.17 16.81
C SER A 107 1.32 0.18 15.76
N ALA A 108 1.24 -1.12 16.12
CA ALA A 108 0.59 -2.13 15.29
C ALA A 108 -0.87 -1.76 14.99
N GLY A 109 -1.37 -2.18 13.83
CA GLY A 109 -2.73 -1.89 13.35
C GLY A 109 -2.76 -0.96 12.15
N GLU A 110 -3.91 -0.33 11.94
CA GLU A 110 -4.09 0.69 10.90
C GLU A 110 -3.19 1.90 11.19
N ILE A 111 -2.45 2.33 10.18
CA ILE A 111 -1.51 3.45 10.29
C ILE A 111 -2.25 4.76 10.03
N GLN A 112 -2.17 5.67 11.00
CA GLN A 112 -2.52 7.07 10.82
C GLN A 112 -1.26 7.91 10.59
N PRO A 113 -1.22 8.78 9.57
CA PRO A 113 -0.02 9.54 9.25
C PRO A 113 0.33 10.51 10.39
N ASN A 114 1.55 10.41 10.90
CA ASN A 114 2.09 11.36 11.87
C ASN A 114 2.65 12.62 11.19
N GLU A 115 3.09 13.61 11.99
CA GLU A 115 3.64 14.86 11.46
C GLU A 115 4.83 14.66 10.50
N ALA A 116 5.70 13.68 10.78
CA ALA A 116 6.85 13.39 9.92
C ALA A 116 6.42 12.85 8.54
N MET A 117 5.45 11.94 8.50
CA MET A 117 4.87 11.43 7.26
C MET A 117 4.15 12.54 6.49
N THR A 118 3.29 13.32 7.17
CA THR A 118 2.56 14.44 6.57
C THR A 118 3.52 15.47 5.98
N LYS A 119 4.59 15.82 6.69
CA LYS A 119 5.59 16.76 6.21
C LYS A 119 6.27 16.29 4.92
N ARG A 120 6.62 15.00 4.82
CA ARG A 120 7.25 14.44 3.60
C ARG A 120 6.31 14.49 2.40
N ILE A 121 5.03 14.17 2.63
CA ILE A 121 3.99 14.24 1.60
C ILE A 121 3.77 15.70 1.17
N ASP A 122 3.68 16.63 2.12
CA ASP A 122 3.50 18.06 1.88
C ASP A 122 4.70 18.68 1.14
N ASP A 123 5.93 18.30 1.47
CA ASP A 123 7.13 18.76 0.75
C ASP A 123 7.07 18.31 -0.73
N LEU A 124 6.66 17.06 -1.01
CA LEU A 124 6.54 16.58 -2.39
C LEU A 124 5.42 17.30 -3.15
N ARG A 125 4.24 17.39 -2.52
CA ARG A 125 3.10 18.21 -2.93
C ARG A 125 3.51 19.62 -3.39
N ILE A 126 4.30 20.32 -2.58
CA ILE A 126 4.76 21.69 -2.86
C ILE A 126 5.62 21.73 -4.12
N THR A 127 6.55 20.78 -4.23
CA THR A 127 7.54 20.75 -5.33
C THR A 127 6.94 20.31 -6.66
N THR A 128 6.03 19.34 -6.67
CA THR A 128 5.37 18.85 -7.89
C THR A 128 4.16 19.70 -8.28
N GLY A 129 3.49 20.30 -7.31
CA GLY A 129 2.19 20.94 -7.49
C GLY A 129 1.05 19.95 -7.74
N GLU A 130 1.27 18.64 -7.59
CA GLU A 130 0.23 17.61 -7.66
C GLU A 130 -0.38 17.32 -6.28
N ASN A 131 -1.63 16.86 -6.26
CA ASN A 131 -2.21 16.23 -5.09
C ASN A 131 -1.53 14.87 -4.86
N VAL A 132 -0.74 14.78 -3.79
CA VAL A 132 -0.17 13.52 -3.28
C VAL A 132 -0.86 13.20 -1.95
N ASN A 133 -1.24 11.97 -1.65
CA ASN A 133 -1.86 11.67 -0.35
C ASN A 133 -1.47 10.29 0.18
N PHE A 134 -1.37 10.19 1.50
CA PHE A 134 -1.35 8.89 2.17
C PHE A 134 -2.75 8.29 2.10
N ALA A 135 -2.90 7.16 1.42
CA ALA A 135 -4.20 6.53 1.23
C ALA A 135 -4.53 5.59 2.38
N ARG A 136 -3.59 4.70 2.72
CA ARG A 136 -3.74 3.70 3.81
C ARG A 136 -2.41 3.09 4.19
N GLY A 137 -2.36 2.48 5.36
CA GLY A 137 -1.27 1.60 5.74
C GLY A 137 -1.65 0.66 6.87
N GLN A 138 -0.95 -0.46 6.96
CA GLN A 138 -1.07 -1.44 8.03
C GLN A 138 0.32 -1.76 8.59
N LYS A 139 0.43 -1.78 9.92
CA LYS A 139 1.59 -2.33 10.63
C LYS A 139 1.22 -3.64 11.33
N LEU A 140 2.09 -4.64 11.18
CA LEU A 140 2.02 -5.93 11.85
C LEU A 140 3.24 -6.11 12.76
N GLU A 141 3.05 -6.84 13.86
CA GLU A 141 4.09 -7.15 14.83
C GLU A 141 4.05 -8.63 15.24
N GLY A 142 5.23 -9.18 15.56
CA GLY A 142 5.43 -10.56 15.97
C GLY A 142 5.66 -11.53 14.81
N GLY A 143 6.38 -12.62 15.06
CA GLY A 143 6.66 -13.63 14.04
C GLY A 143 7.68 -13.20 12.98
N HIS A 144 7.64 -13.85 11.83
CA HIS A 144 8.49 -13.57 10.67
C HIS A 144 7.65 -13.13 9.47
N PHE A 145 8.27 -12.39 8.55
CA PHE A 145 7.56 -11.73 7.46
C PHE A 145 8.15 -12.05 6.09
N GLY A 146 7.27 -12.20 5.11
CA GLY A 146 7.59 -12.18 3.69
C GLY A 146 7.00 -10.95 3.03
N GLN A 147 7.64 -10.43 1.99
CA GLN A 147 7.09 -9.32 1.22
C GLN A 147 7.31 -9.49 -0.29
N TYR A 148 6.41 -8.93 -1.06
CA TYR A 148 6.59 -8.73 -2.50
C TYR A 148 5.87 -7.45 -2.94
N VAL A 149 6.60 -6.58 -3.62
CA VAL A 149 6.05 -5.43 -4.35
C VAL A 149 6.23 -5.73 -5.84
N HIS A 150 5.15 -5.70 -6.61
CA HIS A 150 5.21 -5.90 -8.05
C HIS A 150 6.06 -4.78 -8.70
N HIS A 151 6.68 -5.06 -9.84
CA HIS A 151 7.70 -4.18 -10.42
C HIS A 151 7.19 -2.76 -10.74
N ASP A 152 5.89 -2.59 -10.98
CA ASP A 152 5.24 -1.30 -11.23
C ASP A 152 4.90 -0.52 -9.94
N GLY A 153 5.06 -1.15 -8.77
CA GLY A 153 4.71 -0.57 -7.47
C GLY A 153 3.21 -0.47 -7.20
N LYS A 154 2.36 -1.02 -8.07
CA LYS A 154 0.89 -0.88 -7.98
C LYS A 154 0.21 -2.04 -7.27
N ARG A 155 0.92 -3.12 -6.99
CA ARG A 155 0.42 -4.26 -6.22
C ARG A 155 1.49 -4.74 -5.26
N ALA A 156 1.10 -5.09 -4.06
CA ALA A 156 2.02 -5.67 -3.10
C ALA A 156 1.29 -6.61 -2.13
N ALA A 157 2.05 -7.53 -1.56
CA ALA A 157 1.60 -8.34 -0.45
C ALA A 157 2.70 -8.45 0.62
N LEU A 158 2.25 -8.43 1.87
CA LEU A 158 2.99 -8.69 3.09
C LEU A 158 2.36 -9.93 3.74
N VAL A 159 3.14 -10.96 4.04
CA VAL A 159 2.68 -12.14 4.76
C VAL A 159 3.37 -12.22 6.12
N GLN A 160 2.62 -12.54 7.17
CA GLN A 160 3.12 -12.81 8.51
C GLN A 160 2.97 -14.30 8.81
N ILE A 161 4.05 -14.91 9.29
CA ILE A 161 4.06 -16.29 9.72
C ILE A 161 4.52 -16.43 11.17
N GLU A 162 4.06 -17.50 11.81
CA GLU A 162 4.66 -18.08 13.00
C GLU A 162 5.53 -19.26 12.57
N GLY A 163 6.66 -19.48 13.27
CA GLY A 163 7.70 -20.42 12.83
C GLY A 163 8.70 -19.78 11.85
N SER A 164 9.54 -20.59 11.21
CA SER A 164 10.58 -20.11 10.28
C SER A 164 10.41 -20.78 8.92
N ALA A 165 10.46 -19.98 7.86
CA ALA A 165 10.45 -20.41 6.48
C ALA A 165 11.56 -19.68 5.72
N ASP A 166 12.00 -20.24 4.59
CA ASP A 166 12.99 -19.58 3.74
C ASP A 166 12.40 -18.36 3.02
N GLU A 167 13.26 -17.40 2.68
CA GLU A 167 12.86 -16.13 2.06
C GLU A 167 12.23 -16.33 0.67
N GLU A 168 12.63 -17.39 -0.06
CA GLU A 168 12.12 -17.68 -1.41
C GLU A 168 10.67 -18.15 -1.35
N LEU A 169 10.35 -19.06 -0.43
CA LEU A 169 8.98 -19.49 -0.14
C LEU A 169 8.13 -18.28 0.28
N LEU A 170 8.60 -17.48 1.24
CA LEU A 170 7.87 -16.31 1.73
C LEU A 170 7.57 -15.29 0.63
N LYS A 171 8.57 -15.00 -0.21
CA LYS A 171 8.38 -14.15 -1.40
C LYS A 171 7.39 -14.77 -2.39
N GLY A 172 7.48 -16.08 -2.61
CA GLY A 172 6.59 -16.85 -3.46
C GLY A 172 5.13 -16.82 -2.99
N LEU A 173 4.90 -16.91 -1.68
CA LEU A 173 3.56 -16.74 -1.08
C LEU A 173 3.02 -15.34 -1.35
N CYS A 174 3.84 -14.29 -1.18
CA CYS A 174 3.40 -12.92 -1.49
C CYS A 174 3.11 -12.72 -2.98
N GLN A 175 3.88 -13.32 -3.89
CA GLN A 175 3.60 -13.31 -5.33
C GLN A 175 2.26 -13.98 -5.64
N HIS A 176 1.99 -15.12 -5.02
CA HIS A 176 0.73 -15.84 -5.15
C HIS A 176 -0.45 -15.01 -4.64
N ILE A 177 -0.33 -14.41 -3.45
CA ILE A 177 -1.36 -13.53 -2.87
C ILE A 177 -1.65 -12.33 -3.78
N VAL A 178 -0.61 -11.67 -4.33
CA VAL A 178 -0.80 -10.55 -5.26
C VAL A 178 -1.63 -10.96 -6.47
N PHE A 179 -1.38 -12.15 -7.03
CA PHE A 179 -2.04 -12.63 -8.24
C PHE A 179 -3.46 -13.17 -8.00
N HIS A 180 -3.63 -14.04 -7.00
CA HIS A 180 -4.90 -14.74 -6.76
C HIS A 180 -5.88 -13.97 -5.89
N ASP A 181 -5.43 -12.94 -5.16
CA ASP A 181 -6.28 -12.10 -4.31
C ASP A 181 -7.18 -12.91 -3.36
N PRO A 182 -6.62 -13.83 -2.56
CA PRO A 182 -7.43 -14.61 -1.62
C PRO A 182 -8.13 -13.67 -0.63
N ILE A 183 -9.38 -13.99 -0.29
CA ILE A 183 -10.18 -13.23 0.67
C ILE A 183 -9.78 -13.54 2.13
N GLY A 184 -9.05 -14.63 2.34
CA GLY A 184 -8.65 -15.09 3.67
C GLY A 184 -7.59 -16.19 3.60
N ILE A 185 -7.05 -16.59 4.76
CA ILE A 185 -6.02 -17.63 4.86
C ILE A 185 -6.66 -19.01 4.67
N SER A 186 -7.77 -19.24 5.36
CA SER A 186 -8.45 -20.53 5.45
C SER A 186 -9.97 -20.37 5.41
N GLU A 187 -10.70 -21.48 5.52
CA GLU A 187 -12.15 -21.47 5.67
C GLU A 187 -12.64 -20.70 6.90
N ALA A 188 -11.80 -20.55 7.93
CA ALA A 188 -12.13 -19.81 9.14
C ALA A 188 -12.25 -18.30 8.91
N ASP A 189 -11.66 -17.79 7.82
CA ASP A 189 -11.68 -16.38 7.44
C ASP A 189 -12.83 -16.04 6.48
N VAL A 190 -13.64 -17.04 6.11
CA VAL A 190 -14.80 -16.87 5.22
C VAL A 190 -16.07 -16.74 6.05
N ASP A 191 -16.95 -15.81 5.66
CA ASP A 191 -18.26 -15.68 6.28
C ASP A 191 -19.02 -17.02 6.27
N ALA A 192 -19.34 -17.53 7.45
CA ALA A 192 -20.06 -18.78 7.63
C ALA A 192 -21.43 -18.76 6.94
N ALA A 193 -22.10 -17.60 6.90
CA ALA A 193 -23.37 -17.44 6.19
C ALA A 193 -23.18 -17.64 4.68
N LYS A 194 -22.05 -17.19 4.12
CA LYS A 194 -21.75 -17.39 2.71
C LYS A 194 -21.51 -18.86 2.38
N LEU A 195 -20.75 -19.56 3.22
CA LEU A 195 -20.52 -20.99 3.05
C LEU A 195 -21.82 -21.78 3.14
N GLU A 196 -22.71 -21.41 4.07
CA GLU A 196 -24.00 -22.06 4.22
C GLU A 196 -24.95 -21.80 3.04
N GLU A 197 -24.98 -20.56 2.55
CA GLU A 197 -25.70 -20.21 1.32
C GLU A 197 -25.26 -21.08 0.14
N ILE A 198 -23.94 -21.27 -0.05
CA ILE A 198 -23.39 -22.13 -1.09
C ILE A 198 -23.84 -23.59 -0.92
N ARG A 199 -23.85 -24.10 0.33
CA ARG A 199 -24.30 -25.47 0.61
C ARG A 199 -25.77 -25.65 0.24
N GLN A 200 -26.64 -24.77 0.74
CA GLN A 200 -28.08 -24.89 0.53
C GLN A 200 -28.45 -24.77 -0.94
N ASN A 201 -27.87 -23.80 -1.66
CA ASN A 201 -28.07 -23.65 -3.09
C ASN A 201 -27.70 -24.92 -3.87
N ALA A 202 -26.58 -25.56 -3.52
CA ALA A 202 -26.14 -26.80 -4.17
C ALA A 202 -27.05 -28.00 -3.86
N ILE A 203 -27.57 -28.09 -2.63
CA ILE A 203 -28.54 -29.12 -2.23
C ILE A 203 -29.85 -28.93 -3.00
N GLU A 204 -30.36 -27.70 -3.09
CA GLU A 204 -31.57 -27.40 -3.83
C GLU A 204 -31.44 -27.70 -5.32
N GLU A 205 -30.31 -27.35 -5.94
CA GLU A 205 -30.00 -27.66 -7.34
C GLU A 205 -30.02 -29.17 -7.60
N ALA A 206 -29.40 -29.95 -6.69
CA ALA A 206 -29.38 -31.41 -6.78
C ALA A 206 -30.79 -32.02 -6.63
N LYS A 207 -31.59 -31.52 -5.68
CA LYS A 207 -32.99 -31.96 -5.46
C LYS A 207 -33.88 -31.66 -6.66
N LYS A 208 -33.78 -30.46 -7.24
CA LYS A 208 -34.48 -30.07 -8.47
C LYS A 208 -34.10 -30.96 -9.66
N SER A 209 -32.88 -31.49 -9.66
CA SER A 209 -32.38 -32.43 -10.66
C SER A 209 -32.74 -33.91 -10.38
N GLY A 210 -33.56 -34.19 -9.35
CA GLY A 210 -34.00 -35.53 -8.99
C GLY A 210 -32.91 -36.41 -8.35
N LYS A 211 -31.82 -35.82 -7.87
CA LYS A 211 -30.71 -36.58 -7.26
C LYS A 211 -31.04 -36.97 -5.81
N PRO A 212 -30.62 -38.16 -5.34
CA PRO A 212 -30.79 -38.56 -3.94
C PRO A 212 -30.07 -37.64 -2.95
N GLU A 213 -30.51 -37.62 -1.69
CA GLU A 213 -29.96 -36.76 -0.63
C GLU A 213 -28.44 -36.92 -0.46
N GLU A 214 -27.93 -38.16 -0.50
CA GLU A 214 -26.49 -38.45 -0.37
C GLU A 214 -25.69 -37.79 -1.51
N ILE A 215 -26.23 -37.77 -2.73
CA ILE A 215 -25.59 -37.11 -3.87
C ILE A 215 -25.70 -35.60 -3.75
N ALA A 216 -26.82 -35.08 -3.25
CA ALA A 216 -26.99 -33.66 -2.99
C ALA A 216 -25.97 -33.13 -1.95
N GLN A 217 -25.72 -33.90 -0.90
CA GLN A 217 -24.72 -33.57 0.11
C GLN A 217 -23.29 -33.61 -0.44
N LYS A 218 -22.91 -34.64 -1.20
CA LYS A 218 -21.59 -34.68 -1.85
C LYS A 218 -21.39 -33.53 -2.84
N MET A 219 -22.46 -33.13 -3.55
CA MET A 219 -22.40 -31.97 -4.44
C MET A 219 -22.19 -30.66 -3.68
N SER A 220 -22.86 -30.47 -2.55
CA SER A 220 -22.71 -29.25 -1.74
C SER A 220 -21.32 -29.14 -1.12
N GLU A 221 -20.79 -30.24 -0.59
CA GLU A 221 -19.41 -30.33 -0.11
C GLU A 221 -18.41 -30.00 -1.23
N GLY A 222 -18.62 -30.54 -2.43
CA GLY A 222 -17.79 -30.23 -3.59
C GLY A 222 -17.82 -28.75 -3.99
N LYS A 223 -18.98 -28.09 -3.92
CA LYS A 223 -19.14 -26.66 -4.23
C LYS A 223 -18.46 -25.78 -3.19
N VAL A 224 -18.60 -26.11 -1.90
CA VAL A 224 -17.89 -25.41 -0.82
C VAL A 224 -16.38 -25.58 -0.98
N ARG A 225 -15.90 -26.80 -1.21
CA ARG A 225 -14.47 -27.04 -1.43
C ARG A 225 -13.93 -26.21 -2.59
N LYS A 226 -14.63 -26.19 -3.72
CA LYS A 226 -14.26 -25.37 -4.88
C LYS A 226 -14.20 -23.88 -4.53
N TYR A 227 -15.19 -23.38 -3.79
CA TYR A 227 -15.18 -21.99 -3.34
C TYR A 227 -13.96 -21.68 -2.45
N LEU A 228 -13.61 -22.57 -1.53
CA LEU A 228 -12.42 -22.41 -0.70
C LEU A 228 -11.13 -22.45 -1.54
N GLU A 229 -11.02 -23.38 -2.49
CA GLU A 229 -9.88 -23.48 -3.44
C GLU A 229 -9.71 -22.21 -4.28
N GLU A 230 -10.80 -21.51 -4.60
CA GLU A 230 -10.76 -20.26 -5.37
C GLU A 230 -10.46 -19.04 -4.49
N ASN A 231 -10.90 -19.02 -3.23
CA ASN A 231 -10.95 -17.80 -2.42
C ASN A 231 -10.01 -17.79 -1.21
N THR A 232 -9.44 -18.91 -0.77
CA THR A 232 -8.62 -18.97 0.46
C THR A 232 -7.21 -19.45 0.18
N LEU A 233 -6.23 -18.77 0.77
CA LEU A 233 -4.81 -18.97 0.48
C LEU A 233 -4.38 -20.43 0.63
N LEU A 234 -4.68 -21.07 1.75
CA LEU A 234 -4.21 -22.43 2.05
C LEU A 234 -4.82 -23.50 1.13
N HIS A 235 -5.97 -23.22 0.52
CA HIS A 235 -6.64 -24.13 -0.41
C HIS A 235 -6.30 -23.84 -1.88
N GLN A 236 -5.60 -22.74 -2.17
CA GLN A 236 -5.21 -22.43 -3.53
C GLN A 236 -4.04 -23.33 -3.98
N LYS A 237 -4.02 -23.62 -5.29
CA LYS A 237 -2.87 -24.23 -5.97
C LYS A 237 -1.79 -23.19 -6.14
N TYR A 238 -0.54 -23.56 -5.89
CA TYR A 238 0.55 -22.60 -5.95
C TYR A 238 0.84 -22.13 -7.39
N ILE A 239 1.01 -20.82 -7.57
CA ILE A 239 1.15 -20.22 -8.90
C ILE A 239 2.46 -20.62 -9.60
N LEU A 240 3.53 -20.90 -8.83
CA LEU A 240 4.81 -21.32 -9.41
C LEU A 240 4.92 -22.84 -9.57
N ASP A 241 4.01 -23.60 -8.96
CA ASP A 241 3.94 -25.07 -9.06
C ASP A 241 2.50 -25.53 -8.79
N GLU A 242 1.68 -25.61 -9.84
CA GLU A 242 0.26 -25.98 -9.75
C GLU A 242 0.02 -27.44 -9.31
N SER A 243 1.08 -28.24 -9.17
CA SER A 243 1.00 -29.60 -8.64
C SER A 243 0.84 -29.63 -7.12
N LYS A 244 1.10 -28.52 -6.43
CA LYS A 244 1.05 -28.38 -4.97
C LYS A 244 0.03 -27.34 -4.53
N MET A 245 -0.63 -27.59 -3.41
CA MET A 245 -1.41 -26.57 -2.70
C MET A 245 -0.51 -25.74 -1.78
N ILE A 246 -0.90 -24.50 -1.49
CA ILE A 246 -0.13 -23.63 -0.58
C ILE A 246 0.10 -24.28 0.79
N LYS A 247 -0.93 -24.93 1.35
CA LYS A 247 -0.81 -25.64 2.64
C LYS A 247 0.24 -26.76 2.65
N GLU A 248 0.58 -27.31 1.49
CA GLU A 248 1.58 -28.39 1.34
C GLU A 248 3.00 -27.84 1.22
N LEU A 249 3.14 -26.53 0.96
CA LEU A 249 4.44 -25.86 0.87
C LEU A 249 4.96 -25.38 2.23
N LEU A 250 4.07 -25.20 3.20
CA LEU A 250 4.45 -24.73 4.53
C LEU A 250 5.25 -25.84 5.26
N PRO A 251 6.46 -25.53 5.77
CA PRO A 251 7.20 -26.47 6.60
C PRO A 251 6.46 -26.84 7.88
N ASP A 252 6.81 -27.98 8.48
CA ASP A 252 6.28 -28.39 9.78
C ASP A 252 6.49 -27.30 10.84
N GLY A 253 5.42 -26.94 11.56
CA GLY A 253 5.45 -25.90 12.59
C GLY A 253 5.37 -24.47 12.06
N VAL A 254 5.23 -24.26 10.74
CA VAL A 254 4.97 -22.95 10.15
C VAL A 254 3.48 -22.72 9.99
N THR A 255 3.01 -21.52 10.35
CA THR A 255 1.60 -21.15 10.19
C THR A 255 1.49 -19.72 9.68
N VAL A 256 0.67 -19.49 8.65
CA VAL A 256 0.34 -18.12 8.21
C VAL A 256 -0.62 -17.50 9.21
N LYS A 257 -0.24 -16.36 9.78
CA LYS A 257 -1.03 -15.65 10.81
C LYS A 257 -1.85 -14.51 10.24
N ALA A 258 -1.29 -13.81 9.25
CA ALA A 258 -1.94 -12.70 8.57
C ALA A 258 -1.32 -12.53 7.19
N PHE A 259 -2.06 -11.92 6.27
CA PHE A 259 -1.47 -11.24 5.13
C PHE A 259 -2.20 -9.92 4.89
N VAL A 260 -1.49 -9.00 4.26
CA VAL A 260 -2.05 -7.73 3.76
C VAL A 260 -1.69 -7.65 2.30
N ARG A 261 -2.70 -7.44 1.45
CA ARG A 261 -2.53 -7.22 0.02
C ARG A 261 -3.12 -5.88 -0.35
N TYR A 262 -2.35 -5.07 -1.07
CA TYR A 262 -2.86 -3.83 -1.66
C TYR A 262 -2.77 -3.91 -3.18
N THR A 263 -3.83 -3.44 -3.83
CA THR A 263 -3.83 -2.98 -5.22
C THR A 263 -4.06 -1.48 -5.18
N LEU A 264 -3.27 -0.71 -5.92
CA LEU A 264 -3.36 0.74 -5.96
C LEU A 264 -4.80 1.19 -6.26
N GLY A 265 -5.37 2.02 -5.37
CA GLY A 265 -6.71 2.59 -5.52
C GLY A 265 -7.88 1.63 -5.27
N SER A 266 -7.63 0.40 -4.81
CA SER A 266 -8.67 -0.60 -4.51
C SER A 266 -9.31 -0.43 -3.15
#